data_AF-A0A2V6F7V2-F1
#
_entry.id   AF-A0A2V6F7V2-F1
#
_cell.length_a   1.000
_cell.length_b   1.000
_cell.length_c   1.000
_cell.angle_alpha   90.00
_cell.angle_beta   90.00
_cell.angle_gamma   90.00
#
_symmetry.space_group_name_H-M   'P 1'
#
loop_
_entity.id
_entity.type
_entity.pdbx_description
1 polymer ?
#
loop_
_entity_poly.entity_id
_entity_poly.type
_entity_poly.pdbx_seq_one_letter_code
_entity_poly.pdbx_strand_id
1 'polypeptide(L)'
;MGKGLSEASPADPTAWRALDFDDSSWATGQAAFYYENQPGGATEYTGNTLLDDMFGGYTCVFLRKSFVLSSVADVSELQLYAFCDDGFIAWINGTEVARFNMPAGDVPFDGTSSPALPEPVPPQDDTLGNPAAYLVPGTNVIAIQAFNASLGGSSDFVIDAALSSATDATPPTVANLIPATEATVRNLTSIEVDFSEAVTGVDA
;
A
#
# COMPACT_ATOMS: atom_id res chain seq x y z
N MET A 1 -9.74 -8.77 -6.62
CA MET A 1 -9.51 -9.68 -5.49
C MET A 1 -9.28 -11.09 -6.02
N GLY A 2 -8.13 -11.65 -5.70
CA GLY A 2 -7.82 -13.07 -5.85
C GLY A 2 -7.96 -13.78 -4.51
N LYS A 3 -8.58 -14.96 -4.50
CA LYS A 3 -8.68 -15.80 -3.29
C LYS A 3 -7.41 -16.64 -3.16
N GLY A 4 -6.95 -16.91 -1.93
CA GLY A 4 -5.79 -17.74 -1.61
C GLY A 4 -5.98 -19.24 -1.87
N LEU A 5 -6.51 -19.60 -3.04
CA LEU A 5 -6.64 -21.00 -3.49
C LEU A 5 -5.38 -21.46 -4.25
N SER A 6 -4.59 -20.49 -4.74
CA SER A 6 -3.29 -20.67 -5.37
C SER A 6 -2.53 -19.34 -5.28
N GLU A 7 -1.25 -19.35 -5.65
CA GLU A 7 -0.51 -18.10 -5.85
C GLU A 7 -1.21 -17.19 -6.86
N ALA A 8 -1.24 -15.90 -6.55
CA ALA A 8 -1.77 -14.85 -7.43
C ALA A 8 -1.02 -14.78 -8.77
N SER A 9 0.26 -15.13 -8.76
CA SER A 9 1.13 -15.21 -9.94
C SER A 9 1.98 -16.49 -9.87
N PRO A 10 1.53 -17.63 -10.44
CA PRO A 10 2.15 -18.95 -10.20
C PRO A 10 3.62 -19.11 -10.61
N ALA A 11 4.06 -18.41 -11.65
CA ALA A 11 5.45 -18.50 -12.11
C ALA A 11 6.43 -17.70 -11.24
N ASP A 12 5.95 -16.64 -10.62
CA ASP A 12 6.70 -15.74 -9.74
C ASP A 12 5.72 -15.19 -8.69
N PRO A 13 5.70 -15.71 -7.45
CA PRO A 13 4.77 -15.30 -6.39
C PRO A 13 4.82 -13.82 -6.00
N THR A 14 5.80 -13.06 -6.49
CA THR A 14 5.95 -11.63 -6.21
C THR A 14 5.42 -10.74 -7.35
N ALA A 15 5.29 -11.27 -8.56
CA ALA A 15 4.94 -10.49 -9.75
C ALA A 15 3.58 -9.78 -9.62
N TRP A 16 2.61 -10.40 -8.93
CA TRP A 16 1.29 -9.78 -8.71
C TRP A 16 1.32 -8.50 -7.87
N ARG A 17 2.46 -8.13 -7.28
CA ARG A 17 2.62 -6.89 -6.51
C ARG A 17 3.05 -5.72 -7.41
N ALA A 18 3.56 -6.02 -8.60
CA ALA A 18 4.12 -5.04 -9.53
C ALA A 18 3.03 -4.26 -10.29
N LEU A 19 3.42 -3.11 -10.84
CA LEU A 19 2.55 -2.20 -11.58
C LEU A 19 1.98 -2.82 -12.86
N ASP A 20 2.76 -3.67 -13.53
CA ASP A 20 2.45 -4.26 -14.84
C ASP A 20 1.67 -5.57 -14.77
N PHE A 21 1.37 -6.07 -13.57
CA PHE A 21 0.55 -7.27 -13.40
C PHE A 21 -0.90 -7.04 -13.87
N ASP A 22 -1.36 -7.95 -14.73
CA ASP A 22 -2.74 -7.98 -15.23
C ASP A 22 -3.68 -8.68 -14.24
N ASP A 23 -4.44 -7.89 -13.49
CA ASP A 23 -5.47 -8.35 -12.56
C ASP A 23 -6.89 -8.29 -13.16
N SER A 24 -7.03 -8.14 -14.48
CA SER A 24 -8.35 -8.01 -15.13
C SER A 24 -9.27 -9.23 -14.94
N SER A 25 -8.70 -10.38 -14.62
CA SER A 25 -9.44 -11.60 -14.30
C SER A 25 -9.94 -11.66 -12.85
N TRP A 26 -9.50 -10.75 -11.98
CA TRP A 26 -9.85 -10.77 -10.57
C TRP A 26 -11.23 -10.16 -10.33
N ALA A 27 -11.95 -10.71 -9.34
CA ALA A 27 -13.25 -10.17 -8.96
C ALA A 27 -13.10 -8.78 -8.33
N THR A 28 -14.05 -7.88 -8.59
CA THR A 28 -14.12 -6.59 -7.89
C THR A 28 -15.08 -6.69 -6.70
N GLY A 29 -14.81 -5.94 -5.64
CA GLY A 29 -15.60 -5.93 -4.42
C GLY A 29 -15.41 -4.63 -3.66
N GLN A 30 -16.43 -4.23 -2.92
CA GLN A 30 -16.38 -3.10 -2.01
C GLN A 30 -15.70 -3.55 -0.71
N ALA A 31 -14.66 -2.85 -0.28
CA ALA A 31 -14.08 -3.05 1.04
C ALA A 31 -15.08 -2.56 2.12
N ALA A 32 -15.17 -3.19 3.28
CA ALA A 32 -14.31 -4.28 3.77
C ALA A 32 -14.51 -5.63 3.05
N PHE A 33 -13.49 -6.49 3.04
CA PHE A 33 -13.65 -7.91 2.70
C PHE A 33 -13.67 -8.71 3.99
N TYR A 34 -14.66 -9.58 4.18
CA TYR A 34 -14.86 -10.23 5.47
C TYR A 34 -15.53 -11.60 5.36
N TYR A 35 -15.36 -12.43 6.38
CA TYR A 35 -16.33 -13.48 6.73
C TYR A 35 -16.43 -13.59 8.25
N GLU A 36 -17.51 -14.18 8.73
CA GLU A 36 -17.63 -14.57 10.13
C GLU A 36 -18.51 -15.82 10.26
N ASN A 37 -18.12 -16.74 11.13
CA ASN A 37 -18.86 -17.97 11.39
C ASN A 37 -20.08 -17.77 12.32
N GLN A 38 -20.07 -16.70 13.13
CA GLN A 38 -21.12 -16.36 14.11
C GLN A 38 -21.45 -14.86 14.10
N PRO A 39 -21.93 -14.30 12.97
CA PRO A 39 -22.17 -12.87 12.87
C PRO A 39 -23.23 -12.41 13.89
N GLY A 40 -22.98 -11.27 14.55
CA GLY A 40 -23.89 -10.65 15.52
C GLY A 40 -25.20 -10.17 14.89
N GLY A 41 -25.24 -9.99 13.57
CA GLY A 41 -26.47 -9.82 12.80
C GLY A 41 -26.28 -9.80 11.28
N ALA A 42 -27.38 -9.98 10.53
CA ALA A 42 -27.36 -10.05 9.06
C ALA A 42 -26.93 -8.73 8.36
N THR A 43 -26.85 -7.62 9.09
CA THR A 43 -26.55 -6.29 8.55
C THR A 43 -25.21 -5.72 9.00
N GLU A 44 -24.46 -6.44 9.83
CA GLU A 44 -23.24 -5.96 10.51
C GLU A 44 -22.17 -5.44 9.53
N TYR A 45 -22.19 -5.95 8.30
CA TYR A 45 -21.28 -5.57 7.22
C TYR A 45 -22.02 -5.21 5.93
N THR A 46 -23.20 -4.60 6.04
CA THR A 46 -24.00 -4.24 4.85
C THR A 46 -23.22 -3.32 3.92
N GLY A 47 -23.06 -3.73 2.65
CA GLY A 47 -22.33 -2.96 1.63
C GLY A 47 -20.89 -3.42 1.42
N ASN A 48 -20.38 -4.31 2.27
CA ASN A 48 -19.05 -4.90 2.17
C ASN A 48 -19.08 -6.22 1.37
N THR A 49 -17.91 -6.78 1.07
CA THR A 49 -17.77 -8.03 0.31
C THR A 49 -17.65 -9.24 1.24
N LEU A 50 -18.68 -10.08 1.25
CA LEU A 50 -18.69 -11.35 1.99
C LEU A 50 -17.85 -12.42 1.27
N LEU A 51 -17.00 -13.12 2.03
CA LEU A 51 -16.20 -14.26 1.62
C LEU A 51 -16.80 -15.56 2.21
N ASP A 52 -17.95 -15.98 1.69
CA ASP A 52 -18.73 -17.11 2.21
C ASP A 52 -18.05 -18.49 2.08
N ASP A 53 -16.94 -18.56 1.35
CA ASP A 53 -16.15 -19.77 1.10
C ASP A 53 -14.75 -19.76 1.74
N MET A 54 -14.43 -18.74 2.57
CA MET A 54 -13.09 -18.63 3.16
C MET A 54 -12.86 -19.62 4.31
N PHE A 55 -13.82 -19.80 5.21
CA PHE A 55 -13.68 -20.71 6.36
C PHE A 55 -13.39 -22.14 5.91
N GLY A 56 -12.21 -22.66 6.27
CA GLY A 56 -11.74 -23.98 5.84
C GLY A 56 -11.32 -24.07 4.36
N GLY A 57 -11.44 -22.99 3.59
CA GLY A 57 -11.16 -22.94 2.15
C GLY A 57 -9.79 -22.35 1.82
N TYR A 58 -9.47 -21.18 2.35
CA TYR A 58 -8.18 -20.50 2.15
C TYR A 58 -7.85 -19.58 3.33
N THR A 59 -6.57 -19.24 3.48
CA THR A 59 -6.10 -18.41 4.60
C THR A 59 -5.87 -16.96 4.21
N CYS A 60 -5.80 -16.62 2.92
CA CYS A 60 -5.50 -15.26 2.49
C CYS A 60 -6.32 -14.78 1.31
N VAL A 61 -6.36 -13.46 1.12
CA VAL A 61 -6.83 -12.81 -0.11
C VAL A 61 -5.77 -11.87 -0.65
N PHE A 62 -5.74 -11.74 -1.97
CA PHE A 62 -4.92 -10.80 -2.71
C PHE A 62 -5.77 -9.64 -3.20
N LEU A 63 -5.40 -8.42 -2.81
CA LEU A 63 -6.09 -7.17 -3.15
C LEU A 63 -5.15 -6.28 -3.95
N ARG A 64 -5.71 -5.58 -4.94
CA ARG A 64 -4.99 -4.60 -5.76
C ARG A 64 -5.90 -3.41 -6.03
N LYS A 65 -5.34 -2.21 -6.01
CA LYS A 65 -6.03 -0.98 -6.37
C LYS A 65 -5.06 0.00 -7.02
N SER A 66 -5.39 0.44 -8.22
CA SER A 66 -4.62 1.48 -8.92
C SER A 66 -5.07 2.89 -8.52
N PHE A 67 -4.12 3.81 -8.48
CA PHE A 67 -4.34 5.24 -8.29
C PHE A 67 -3.38 6.04 -9.19
N VAL A 68 -3.68 7.31 -9.42
CA VAL A 68 -2.90 8.17 -10.32
C VAL A 68 -2.37 9.37 -9.56
N LEU A 69 -1.09 9.69 -9.77
CA LEU A 69 -0.44 10.88 -9.25
C LEU A 69 0.09 11.73 -10.41
N SER A 70 -0.20 13.03 -10.39
CA SER A 70 0.32 13.97 -11.39
C SER A 70 1.83 14.18 -11.22
N SER A 71 2.26 14.36 -9.98
CA SER A 71 3.66 14.53 -9.59
C SER A 71 3.89 13.81 -8.26
N VAL A 72 5.03 13.13 -8.13
CA VAL A 72 5.44 12.49 -6.88
C VAL A 72 5.86 13.54 -5.85
N ALA A 73 6.35 14.71 -6.29
CA ALA A 73 6.72 15.81 -5.41
C ALA A 73 5.52 16.39 -4.65
N ASP A 74 4.29 16.19 -5.14
CA ASP A 74 3.07 16.69 -4.48
C ASP A 74 2.71 15.85 -3.24
N VAL A 75 3.38 14.71 -3.02
CA VAL A 75 3.11 13.77 -1.94
C VAL A 75 4.24 13.86 -0.92
N SER A 76 3.99 14.58 0.18
CA SER A 76 4.96 14.69 1.29
C SER A 76 4.95 13.43 2.16
N GLU A 77 3.77 12.85 2.36
CA GLU A 77 3.55 11.67 3.19
C GLU A 77 2.35 10.87 2.64
N LEU A 78 2.42 9.55 2.76
CA LEU A 78 1.26 8.66 2.62
C LEU A 78 0.89 8.08 3.98
N GLN A 79 -0.41 7.93 4.21
CA GLN A 79 -0.99 7.29 5.38
C GLN A 79 -1.78 6.06 4.92
N LEU A 80 -1.36 4.89 5.39
CA LEU A 80 -2.08 3.64 5.18
C LEU A 80 -2.86 3.29 6.45
N TYR A 81 -4.18 3.46 6.36
CA TYR A 81 -5.11 2.91 7.34
C TYR A 81 -5.41 1.45 6.98
N ALA A 82 -5.39 0.56 7.97
CA ALA A 82 -5.84 -0.81 7.81
C ALA A 82 -6.51 -1.34 9.09
N PHE A 83 -7.76 -1.80 8.98
CA PHE A 83 -8.39 -2.66 9.97
C PHE A 83 -8.30 -4.10 9.45
N CYS A 84 -7.46 -4.92 10.10
CA CYS A 84 -7.17 -6.27 9.64
C CYS A 84 -7.14 -7.26 10.80
N ASP A 85 -7.87 -8.36 10.62
CA ASP A 85 -7.82 -9.54 11.47
C ASP A 85 -7.63 -10.76 10.55
N ASP A 86 -6.49 -11.46 10.56
CA ASP A 86 -5.44 -11.44 11.59
C ASP A 86 -4.18 -10.62 11.23
N GLY A 87 -3.82 -10.50 9.95
CA GLY A 87 -2.56 -9.86 9.53
C GLY A 87 -2.47 -9.54 8.05
N PHE A 88 -1.60 -8.61 7.67
CA PHE A 88 -1.41 -8.25 6.26
C PHE A 88 0.03 -7.84 5.92
N ILE A 89 0.31 -7.85 4.62
CA ILE A 89 1.49 -7.22 4.02
C ILE A 89 1.00 -6.34 2.87
N ALA A 90 1.51 -5.11 2.80
CA ALA A 90 1.16 -4.14 1.76
C ALA A 90 2.39 -3.73 0.96
N TRP A 91 2.20 -3.60 -0.35
CA TRP A 91 3.20 -3.14 -1.30
C TRP A 91 2.66 -2.00 -2.15
N ILE A 92 3.52 -1.05 -2.50
CA ILE A 92 3.25 -0.06 -3.54
C ILE A 92 4.26 -0.28 -4.66
N ASN A 93 3.77 -0.53 -5.87
CA ASN A 93 4.59 -0.84 -7.05
C ASN A 93 5.65 -1.93 -6.80
N GLY A 94 5.32 -2.95 -6.01
CA GLY A 94 6.21 -4.05 -5.64
C GLY A 94 7.12 -3.80 -4.44
N THR A 95 7.25 -2.56 -3.95
CA THR A 95 8.01 -2.25 -2.73
C THR A 95 7.14 -2.45 -1.50
N GLU A 96 7.60 -3.24 -0.52
CA GLU A 96 6.88 -3.44 0.74
C GLU A 96 6.87 -2.13 1.54
N VAL A 97 5.69 -1.66 1.92
CA VAL A 97 5.50 -0.39 2.63
C VAL A 97 4.94 -0.56 4.03
N ALA A 98 4.20 -1.65 4.29
CA ALA A 98 3.67 -1.95 5.62
C ALA A 98 3.49 -3.46 5.83
N ARG A 99 3.59 -3.89 7.08
CA ARG A 99 3.43 -5.28 7.51
C ARG A 99 2.85 -5.31 8.92
N PHE A 100 1.75 -6.02 9.11
CA PHE A 100 1.09 -6.17 10.39
C PHE A 100 0.85 -7.64 10.71
N ASN A 101 1.31 -8.08 11.89
CA ASN A 101 1.11 -9.44 12.41
C ASN A 101 1.51 -10.57 11.44
N MET A 102 2.59 -10.40 10.66
CA MET A 102 3.10 -11.42 9.74
C MET A 102 4.53 -11.84 10.10
N PRO A 103 4.94 -13.11 9.85
CA PRO A 103 6.35 -13.51 9.90
C PRO A 103 7.18 -12.67 8.92
N ALA A 104 8.50 -12.60 9.12
CA ALA A 104 9.40 -11.90 8.21
C ALA A 104 9.50 -12.63 6.86
N GLY A 105 9.75 -11.86 5.79
CA GLY A 105 9.93 -12.37 4.44
C GLY A 105 8.64 -12.60 3.66
N ASP A 106 8.77 -13.28 2.53
CA ASP A 106 7.64 -13.66 1.69
C ASP A 106 6.82 -14.77 2.33
N VAL A 107 5.49 -14.63 2.25
CA VAL A 107 4.53 -15.60 2.78
C VAL A 107 3.70 -16.12 1.61
N PRO A 108 3.67 -17.46 1.36
CA PRO A 108 2.94 -18.03 0.24
C PRO A 108 1.43 -17.95 0.44
N PHE A 109 0.67 -18.25 -0.61
CA PHE A 109 -0.80 -18.21 -0.60
C PHE A 109 -1.45 -19.10 0.46
N ASP A 110 -0.79 -20.19 0.86
CA ASP A 110 -1.25 -21.14 1.89
C ASP A 110 -0.61 -20.89 3.27
N GLY A 111 0.15 -19.80 3.39
CA GLY A 111 0.69 -19.32 4.65
C GLY A 111 -0.38 -18.70 5.55
N THR A 112 0.02 -18.36 6.76
CA THR A 112 -0.84 -17.71 7.77
C THR A 112 -0.15 -16.48 8.31
N SER A 113 -0.94 -15.62 8.97
CA SER A 113 -0.39 -14.61 9.87
C SER A 113 0.32 -15.26 11.06
N SER A 114 1.00 -14.41 11.84
CA SER A 114 1.41 -14.75 13.20
C SER A 114 0.17 -15.01 14.07
N PRO A 115 0.31 -15.65 15.26
CA PRO A 115 -0.84 -16.01 16.08
C PRO A 115 -1.81 -14.84 16.35
N ALA A 116 -3.10 -15.15 16.38
CA ALA A 116 -4.18 -14.18 16.59
C ALA A 116 -3.94 -13.29 17.81
N LEU A 117 -4.28 -12.02 17.66
CA LEU A 117 -4.14 -11.01 18.70
C LEU A 117 -5.35 -11.03 19.65
N PRO A 118 -5.21 -10.53 20.89
CA PRO A 118 -6.37 -10.33 21.75
C PRO A 118 -7.35 -9.32 21.15
N GLU A 119 -8.62 -9.67 21.14
CA GLU A 119 -9.68 -8.79 20.66
C GLU A 119 -10.08 -7.70 21.69
N PRO A 120 -10.50 -6.50 21.22
CA PRO A 120 -10.60 -6.10 19.82
C PRO A 120 -9.22 -5.76 19.22
N VAL A 121 -8.99 -6.20 17.98
CA VAL A 121 -7.77 -5.85 17.25
C VAL A 121 -7.76 -4.35 16.94
N PRO A 122 -6.70 -3.60 17.27
CA PRO A 122 -6.63 -2.17 16.94
C PRO A 122 -6.43 -1.96 15.43
N PRO A 123 -7.01 -0.90 14.83
CA PRO A 123 -6.64 -0.49 13.48
C PRO A 123 -5.17 -0.04 13.44
N GLN A 124 -4.56 -0.20 12.26
CA GLN A 124 -3.22 0.26 11.95
C GLN A 124 -3.31 1.58 11.19
N ASP A 125 -2.47 2.53 11.58
CA ASP A 125 -2.30 3.84 10.94
C ASP A 125 -0.81 4.03 10.64
N ASP A 126 -0.37 3.52 9.50
CA ASP A 126 1.04 3.52 9.10
C ASP A 126 1.40 4.78 8.30
N THR A 127 2.28 5.60 8.86
CA THR A 127 3.00 6.65 8.12
C THR A 127 4.03 6.01 7.19
N LEU A 128 3.82 6.14 5.88
CA LEU A 128 4.72 5.64 4.85
C LEU A 128 5.71 6.74 4.42
N GLY A 129 6.90 6.73 5.02
CA GLY A 129 7.96 7.69 4.70
C GLY A 129 8.61 7.45 3.33
N ASN A 130 9.29 8.48 2.82
CA ASN A 130 10.04 8.46 1.55
C ASN A 130 9.22 7.98 0.32
N PRO A 131 8.07 8.61 0.01
CA PRO A 131 7.22 8.25 -1.13
C PRO A 131 7.95 8.20 -2.48
N ALA A 132 8.99 9.03 -2.66
CA ALA A 132 9.83 9.02 -3.85
C ALA A 132 10.57 7.69 -4.11
N ALA A 133 10.71 6.82 -3.10
CA ALA A 133 11.37 5.52 -3.27
C ALA A 133 10.48 4.45 -3.93
N TYR A 134 9.16 4.64 -3.95
CA TYR A 134 8.22 3.63 -4.43
C TYR A 134 7.08 4.17 -5.29
N LEU A 135 6.88 5.49 -5.35
CA LEU A 135 5.91 6.13 -6.26
C LEU A 135 6.54 6.54 -7.58
N VAL A 136 5.72 6.52 -8.64
CA VAL A 136 6.08 7.04 -9.96
C VAL A 136 5.04 8.06 -10.44
N PRO A 137 5.42 9.02 -11.30
CA PRO A 137 4.43 9.85 -11.99
C PRO A 137 3.48 8.98 -12.81
N GLY A 138 2.19 9.30 -12.79
CA GLY A 138 1.15 8.53 -13.46
C GLY A 138 0.55 7.42 -12.58
N THR A 139 0.32 6.25 -13.17
CA THR A 139 -0.36 5.14 -12.49
C THR A 139 0.57 4.46 -11.49
N ASN A 140 0.05 4.26 -10.29
CA ASN A 140 0.65 3.47 -9.23
C ASN A 140 -0.35 2.39 -8.80
N VAL A 141 0.13 1.33 -8.15
CA VAL A 141 -0.71 0.28 -7.58
C VAL A 141 -0.35 0.05 -6.12
N ILE A 142 -1.37 -0.05 -5.27
CA ILE A 142 -1.24 -0.68 -3.95
C ILE A 142 -1.72 -2.13 -4.06
N ALA A 143 -0.92 -3.05 -3.55
CA ALA A 143 -1.21 -4.47 -3.45
C ALA A 143 -1.19 -4.87 -1.97
N ILE A 144 -2.17 -5.67 -1.52
CA ILE A 144 -2.27 -6.14 -0.14
C ILE A 144 -2.55 -7.63 -0.15
N GLN A 145 -1.79 -8.39 0.64
CA GLN A 145 -2.11 -9.78 0.96
C GLN A 145 -2.49 -9.82 2.44
N ALA A 146 -3.76 -10.15 2.71
CA ALA A 146 -4.31 -10.23 4.06
C ALA A 146 -4.58 -11.69 4.40
N PHE A 147 -4.29 -12.08 5.65
CA PHE A 147 -4.20 -13.46 6.10
C PHE A 147 -4.97 -13.67 7.41
N ASN A 148 -5.50 -14.89 7.55
CA ASN A 148 -5.88 -15.48 8.82
C ASN A 148 -4.72 -16.25 9.45
N ALA A 149 -4.79 -16.42 10.77
CA ALA A 149 -3.87 -17.19 11.58
C ALA A 149 -4.08 -18.70 11.42
N SER A 150 -5.26 -19.13 10.94
CA SER A 150 -5.58 -20.54 10.74
C SER A 150 -6.64 -20.78 9.66
N LEU A 151 -6.46 -21.84 8.88
CA LEU A 151 -7.42 -22.27 7.84
C LEU A 151 -8.78 -22.69 8.41
N GLY A 152 -8.80 -23.42 9.53
CA GLY A 152 -10.02 -23.95 10.13
C GLY A 152 -10.23 -23.56 11.59
N GLY A 153 -9.37 -22.68 12.11
CA GLY A 153 -9.37 -22.23 13.50
C GLY A 153 -9.69 -20.74 13.69
N SER A 154 -9.60 -19.92 12.65
CA SER A 154 -10.06 -18.53 12.70
C SER A 154 -11.59 -18.51 12.59
N SER A 155 -12.25 -17.73 13.44
CA SER A 155 -13.71 -17.58 13.46
C SER A 155 -14.23 -16.64 12.38
N ASP A 156 -13.39 -15.70 12.01
CA ASP A 156 -13.67 -14.57 11.15
C ASP A 156 -12.43 -14.22 10.31
N PHE A 157 -12.59 -13.17 9.52
CA PHE A 157 -11.54 -12.47 8.78
C PHE A 157 -12.08 -11.10 8.45
N VAL A 158 -11.23 -10.09 8.54
CA VAL A 158 -11.54 -8.76 7.99
C VAL A 158 -10.29 -8.12 7.42
N ILE A 159 -10.47 -7.45 6.29
CA ILE A 159 -9.54 -6.45 5.80
C ILE A 159 -10.32 -5.26 5.24
N ASP A 160 -10.09 -4.10 5.84
CA ASP A 160 -10.52 -2.80 5.34
C ASP A 160 -9.30 -1.87 5.32
N ALA A 161 -8.97 -1.35 4.14
CA ALA A 161 -7.75 -0.57 3.96
C ALA A 161 -8.02 0.69 3.13
N ALA A 162 -7.41 1.80 3.55
CA ALA A 162 -7.47 3.07 2.85
C ALA A 162 -6.08 3.69 2.77
N LEU A 163 -5.72 4.15 1.58
CA LEU A 163 -4.50 4.92 1.35
C LEU A 163 -4.88 6.39 1.13
N SER A 164 -4.28 7.28 1.91
CA SER A 164 -4.45 8.72 1.77
C SER A 164 -3.09 9.41 1.68
N SER A 165 -3.07 10.62 1.13
CA SER A 165 -1.85 11.43 1.01
C SER A 165 -2.03 12.76 1.72
N ALA A 166 -0.95 13.24 2.33
CA ALA A 166 -0.82 14.64 2.68
C ALA A 166 -0.20 15.37 1.48
N THR A 167 -0.88 16.41 1.00
CA THR A 167 -0.32 17.27 -0.05
C THR A 167 0.85 18.07 0.50
N ASP A 168 1.98 18.10 -0.21
CA ASP A 168 3.00 19.09 0.10
C ASP A 168 2.47 20.49 -0.21
N ALA A 169 2.47 21.34 0.81
CA ALA A 169 2.06 22.73 0.72
C ALA A 169 3.26 23.69 0.90
N THR A 170 4.46 23.14 1.06
CA THR A 170 5.70 23.90 1.24
C THR A 170 6.23 24.25 -0.15
N PRO A 171 6.38 25.55 -0.49
CA PRO A 171 6.97 25.90 -1.77
C PRO A 171 8.47 25.57 -1.79
N PRO A 172 9.01 25.16 -2.95
CA PRO A 172 10.45 24.98 -3.11
C PRO A 172 11.19 26.29 -2.84
N THR A 173 12.34 26.19 -2.17
CA THR A 173 13.26 27.30 -1.91
C THR A 173 14.59 27.07 -2.61
N VAL A 174 15.35 28.13 -2.88
CA VAL A 174 16.73 27.99 -3.36
C VAL A 174 17.60 27.60 -2.17
N ALA A 175 18.07 26.35 -2.17
CA ALA A 175 18.94 25.81 -1.14
C ALA A 175 20.38 26.29 -1.31
N ASN A 176 20.83 26.45 -2.56
CA ASN A 176 22.19 26.89 -2.87
C ASN A 176 22.24 27.63 -4.21
N LEU A 177 23.16 28.60 -4.30
CA LEU A 177 23.39 29.40 -5.50
C LEU A 177 24.90 29.53 -5.71
N ILE A 178 25.38 29.16 -6.89
CA ILE A 178 26.79 29.28 -7.25
C ILE A 178 26.90 30.10 -8.54
N PRO A 179 27.61 31.23 -8.55
CA PRO A 179 28.28 31.88 -7.41
C PRO A 179 27.28 32.40 -6.37
N ALA A 180 27.67 32.40 -5.09
CA ALA A 180 26.80 32.84 -4.00
C ALA A 180 26.32 34.29 -4.20
N THR A 181 25.17 34.62 -3.59
CA THR A 181 24.62 35.97 -3.61
C THR A 181 25.69 36.98 -3.18
N GLU A 182 25.76 38.11 -3.90
CA GLU A 182 26.77 39.17 -3.71
C GLU A 182 28.22 38.79 -4.03
N ALA A 183 28.49 37.62 -4.61
CA ALA A 183 29.84 37.27 -5.06
C ALA A 183 30.33 38.26 -6.14
N THR A 184 31.54 38.77 -5.97
CA THR A 184 32.22 39.55 -7.02
C THR A 184 32.82 38.61 -8.05
N VAL A 185 32.14 38.46 -9.18
CA VAL A 185 32.55 37.55 -10.27
C VAL A 185 33.12 38.38 -11.43
N ARG A 186 34.38 38.15 -11.79
CA ARG A 186 35.05 38.91 -12.88
C ARG A 186 34.66 38.43 -14.27
N ASN A 187 34.34 37.14 -14.42
CA ASN A 187 33.83 36.52 -15.65
C ASN A 187 32.85 35.42 -15.24
N LEU A 188 31.56 35.60 -15.51
CA LEU A 188 30.54 34.60 -15.20
C LEU A 188 30.42 33.63 -16.38
N THR A 189 30.59 32.33 -16.10
CA THR A 189 30.52 31.28 -17.13
C THR A 189 29.37 30.30 -16.89
N SER A 190 28.92 30.16 -15.64
CA SER A 190 27.76 29.36 -15.25
C SER A 190 27.10 29.95 -14.01
N ILE A 191 25.82 29.62 -13.85
CA ILE A 191 25.09 29.71 -12.58
C ILE A 191 24.56 28.30 -12.30
N GLU A 192 24.74 27.83 -11.07
CA GLU A 192 24.15 26.59 -10.56
C GLU A 192 23.20 26.95 -9.42
N VAL A 193 22.00 26.37 -9.48
CA VAL A 193 20.92 26.59 -8.50
C VAL A 193 20.46 25.24 -8.01
N ASP A 194 20.62 25.00 -6.71
CA ASP A 194 20.04 23.83 -6.05
C ASP A 194 18.75 24.27 -5.34
N PHE A 195 17.67 23.51 -5.54
CA PHE A 195 16.39 23.74 -4.86
C PHE A 195 16.25 22.80 -3.65
N SER A 196 15.44 23.19 -2.67
CA SER A 196 15.15 22.37 -1.48
C SER A 196 14.40 21.08 -1.79
N GLU A 197 13.78 21.00 -2.97
CA GLU A 197 13.00 19.88 -3.49
C GLU A 197 12.93 19.97 -5.02
N ALA A 198 12.32 18.98 -5.66
CA ALA A 198 12.18 18.96 -7.12
C ALA A 198 11.27 20.10 -7.62
N VAL A 199 11.70 20.78 -8.69
CA VAL A 199 10.97 21.90 -9.28
C VAL A 199 10.69 21.67 -10.77
N THR A 200 9.60 22.24 -11.26
CA THR A 200 9.22 22.20 -12.69
C THR A 200 9.11 23.61 -13.25
N GLY A 201 9.29 23.77 -14.57
CA GLY A 201 9.16 25.07 -15.24
C GLY A 201 10.38 26.00 -15.07
N VAL A 202 11.56 25.42 -14.82
CA VAL A 202 12.82 26.15 -14.80
C VAL A 202 13.40 26.15 -16.21
N ASP A 203 13.44 27.33 -16.83
CA ASP A 203 14.12 27.56 -18.11
C ASP A 203 15.51 28.17 -17.85
N ALA A 204 16.51 27.70 -18.59
CA ALA A 204 17.91 28.14 -18.51
C ALA A 204 18.28 29.15 -19.60
#